data_AF-A0A2T6X5A0-F1
#
_entry.id   AF-A0A2T6X5A0-F1
#
_cell.length_a   1.000
_cell.length_b   1.000
_cell.length_c   1.000
_cell.angle_alpha   90.00
_cell.angle_beta   90.00
_cell.angle_gamma   90.00
#
_symmetry.space_group_name_H-M   'P 1'
#
loop_
_entity.id
_entity.type
_entity.pdbx_description
1 polymer ?
#
loop_
_entity_poly.entity_id
_entity_poly.type
_entity_poly.pdbx_seq_one_letter_code
_entity_poly.pdbx_strand_id
1 'polypeptide(L)' 'MHQPDATQLNALWQVLQNAEVIEAEGEAVTCKPFRHFPAGTAVLDIWLWFESVDDTFSVAAKLYNTEIVLACHNPSFPKN' A
#
# COMPACT_ATOMS: atom_id res chain seq x y z
N MET A 1 -3.10 20.98 -10.99
CA MET A 1 -2.15 20.00 -10.42
C MET A 1 -2.24 18.74 -11.26
N HIS A 2 -1.13 18.16 -11.71
CA HIS A 2 -1.16 16.88 -12.42
C HIS A 2 -1.43 15.76 -11.41
N GLN A 3 -2.44 14.93 -11.66
CA GLN A 3 -2.56 13.64 -10.97
C GLN A 3 -1.31 12.81 -11.31
N PRO A 4 -0.75 12.09 -10.33
CA PRO A 4 0.35 11.18 -10.59
C PRO A 4 -0.09 10.10 -11.58
N ASP A 5 0.80 9.73 -12.50
CA ASP A 5 0.62 8.51 -13.29
C ASP A 5 0.87 7.25 -12.42
N ALA A 6 0.58 6.07 -12.98
CA ALA A 6 0.72 4.80 -12.28
C ALA A 6 2.16 4.53 -11.76
N THR A 7 3.19 4.99 -12.48
CA THR A 7 4.59 4.86 -12.04
C THR A 7 4.85 5.73 -10.82
N GLN A 8 4.39 6.97 -10.84
CA GLN A 8 4.49 7.90 -9.72
C GLN A 8 3.70 7.42 -8.49
N LEU A 9 2.49 6.88 -8.68
CA LEU A 9 1.71 6.27 -7.60
C LEU A 9 2.47 5.11 -6.95
N ASN A 10 3.03 4.20 -7.75
CA ASN A 10 3.82 3.10 -7.19
C ASN A 10 5.07 3.59 -6.45
N ALA A 11 5.77 4.61 -6.95
CA ALA A 11 6.91 5.21 -6.24
C ALA A 11 6.49 5.83 -4.89
N LEU A 12 5.37 6.53 -4.85
CA LEU A 12 4.83 7.10 -3.62
C LEU A 12 4.38 6.04 -2.62
N TRP A 13 3.84 4.93 -3.11
CA TRP A 13 3.51 3.79 -2.28
C TRP A 13 4.77 3.22 -1.60
N GLN A 14 5.88 3.07 -2.33
CA GLN A 14 7.16 2.67 -1.74
C GLN A 14 7.66 3.65 -0.68
N VAL A 15 7.47 4.96 -0.89
CA VAL A 15 7.81 5.97 0.13
C VAL A 15 6.93 5.81 1.37
N LEU A 16 5.63 5.59 1.21
CA LEU A 16 4.71 5.39 2.33
C LEU A 16 5.04 4.12 3.12
N GLN A 17 5.41 3.02 2.45
CA GLN A 17 5.79 1.76 3.11
C GLN A 17 7.03 1.90 4.01
N ASN A 18 7.90 2.87 3.71
CA ASN A 18 9.09 3.17 4.51
C ASN A 18 8.90 4.38 5.43
N ALA A 19 7.69 4.92 5.50
CA ALA A 19 7.40 6.07 6.34
C ALA A 19 7.38 5.67 7.81
N GLU A 20 7.89 6.57 8.65
CA GLU A 20 7.81 6.42 10.09
C GLU A 20 6.38 6.69 10.54
N VAL A 21 5.79 5.72 11.24
CA VAL A 21 4.42 5.77 11.76
C VAL A 21 4.41 5.49 13.26
N ILE A 22 3.49 6.11 13.97
CA ILE A 22 3.24 5.88 15.39
C ILE A 22 1.76 5.55 15.61
N GLU A 23 1.48 4.89 16.72
CA GLU A 23 0.11 4.73 17.18
C GLU A 23 -0.33 5.99 17.94
N ALA A 24 -1.40 6.62 17.49
CA ALA A 24 -2.06 7.74 18.15
C ALA A 24 -3.56 7.46 18.19
N GLU A 25 -4.15 7.47 19.38
CA GLU A 25 -5.59 7.27 19.59
C GLU A 25 -6.15 5.95 19.01
N GLY A 26 -5.31 4.92 18.86
CA GLY A 26 -5.68 3.62 18.29
C GLY A 26 -5.56 3.56 16.76
N GLU A 27 -5.02 4.60 16.13
CA GLU A 27 -4.77 4.65 14.70
C GLU A 27 -3.27 4.79 14.40
N ALA A 28 -2.82 4.17 13.31
CA ALA A 28 -1.47 4.40 12.80
C ALA A 28 -1.44 5.73 12.03
N VAL A 29 -0.63 6.68 12.50
CA VAL A 29 -0.49 8.01 11.90
C VAL A 29 0.94 8.26 11.44
N THR A 30 1.12 9.09 10.41
CA THR A 30 2.46 9.43 9.92
C THR A 30 3.19 10.38 10.86
N CYS A 31 4.47 10.14 11.15
CA CYS A 31 5.29 11.07 11.96
C CYS A 31 5.73 12.31 11.18
N LYS A 32 5.78 12.21 9.85
CA LYS A 32 6.22 13.28 8.95
C LYS A 32 5.13 13.56 7.91
N PRO A 33 5.10 14.78 7.34
CA PRO A 33 4.21 15.07 6.24
C PRO A 33 4.46 14.13 5.06
N PHE A 34 3.38 13.69 4.43
CA PHE A 34 3.41 12.87 3.22
C PHE A 34 2.63 13.59 2.13
N ARG A 35 3.30 14.01 1.04
CA ARG A 35 2.63 14.77 -0.05
C ARG A 35 1.95 16.04 0.49
N HIS A 36 0.61 16.07 0.48
CA HIS A 36 -0.23 17.16 0.97
C HIS A 36 -0.87 16.83 2.33
N PHE A 37 -0.59 15.64 2.86
CA PHE A 37 -1.01 15.23 4.19
C PHE A 37 -0.02 15.73 5.23
N PRO A 38 -0.47 16.46 6.27
CA PRO A 38 0.39 16.87 7.37
C PRO A 38 0.85 15.66 8.20
N ALA A 39 1.85 15.85 9.05
CA ALA A 39 2.17 14.87 10.08
C ALA A 39 0.97 14.65 11.02
N GLY A 40 0.80 13.43 11.52
CA GLY A 40 -0.35 13.01 12.32
C GLY A 40 -1.55 12.58 11.47
N THR A 41 -1.43 12.51 10.15
CA THR A 41 -2.51 11.98 9.30
C THR A 41 -2.58 10.46 9.43
N ALA A 42 -3.81 9.92 9.56
CA ALA A 42 -4.03 8.49 9.58
C ALA A 42 -3.54 7.84 8.27
N VAL A 43 -2.83 6.73 8.39
CA VAL A 43 -2.34 5.96 7.24
C VAL A 43 -3.52 5.50 6.37
N LEU A 44 -4.66 5.22 6.99
CA LEU A 44 -5.90 4.85 6.30
C LEU A 44 -6.38 5.95 5.34
N ASP A 45 -6.33 7.23 5.73
CA ASP A 45 -6.73 8.33 4.86
C ASP A 45 -5.82 8.44 3.64
N ILE A 46 -4.52 8.20 3.83
CA ILE A 46 -3.54 8.20 2.74
C ILE A 46 -3.79 7.00 1.80
N TRP A 47 -4.18 5.85 2.33
CA TRP A 47 -4.58 4.68 1.52
C TRP A 47 -5.83 4.96 0.69
N LEU A 48 -6.88 5.52 1.30
CA LEU A 48 -8.09 5.91 0.57
C LEU A 48 -7.77 6.91 -0.55
N TRP A 49 -6.81 7.80 -0.31
CA TRP A 49 -6.34 8.71 -1.35
C TRP A 49 -5.69 7.97 -2.53
N PHE A 50 -4.85 6.95 -2.30
CA PHE A 50 -4.27 6.15 -3.39
C PHE A 50 -5.35 5.58 -4.31
N GLU A 51 -6.39 4.96 -3.73
CA GLU A 51 -7.49 4.35 -4.49
C GLU A 51 -8.36 5.40 -5.18
N SER A 52 -8.47 6.62 -4.63
CA SER A 52 -9.22 7.73 -5.26
C SER A 52 -8.53 8.34 -6.49
N VAL A 53 -7.21 8.18 -6.61
CA VAL A 53 -6.45 8.77 -7.73
C VAL A 53 -6.48 7.87 -8.95
N ASP A 54 -6.50 6.56 -8.75
CA ASP A 54 -6.53 5.54 -9.80
C ASP A 54 -7.33 4.33 -9.30
N ASP A 55 -8.50 4.08 -9.91
CA ASP A 55 -9.39 2.97 -9.54
C ASP A 55 -8.74 1.58 -9.72
N THR A 56 -7.63 1.50 -10.45
CA THR A 56 -6.84 0.26 -10.62
C THR A 56 -5.80 0.07 -9.52
N PHE A 57 -5.54 1.10 -8.71
CA PHE A 57 -4.62 1.04 -7.58
C PHE A 57 -5.33 0.47 -6.36
N SER A 58 -5.27 -0.84 -6.17
CA SER A 58 -5.83 -1.49 -4.98
C SER A 58 -4.80 -1.57 -3.84
N VAL A 59 -5.06 -0.84 -2.75
CA VAL A 59 -4.21 -0.91 -1.54
C VAL A 59 -4.31 -2.28 -0.90
N ALA A 60 -5.51 -2.87 -0.85
CA ALA A 60 -5.70 -4.22 -0.33
C ALA A 60 -4.86 -5.25 -1.09
N ALA A 61 -4.84 -5.20 -2.43
CA ALA A 61 -4.00 -6.10 -3.23
C ALA A 61 -2.51 -5.89 -2.95
N LYS A 62 -2.05 -4.65 -2.75
CA LYS A 62 -0.66 -4.32 -2.40
C LYS A 62 -0.24 -4.83 -1.03
N LEU A 63 -1.13 -4.73 -0.02
CA LEU A 63 -0.86 -5.17 1.35
C LEU A 63 -0.88 -6.69 1.48
N TYR A 64 -1.85 -7.35 0.84
CA TYR A 64 -2.09 -8.78 1.03
C TYR A 64 -1.52 -9.68 -0.07
N ASN A 65 -0.99 -9.11 -1.15
CA ASN A 65 -0.33 -9.76 -2.27
C ASN A 65 -0.78 -11.21 -2.53
N THR A 66 -1.88 -11.37 -3.28
CA THR A 66 -2.52 -12.64 -3.67
C THR A 66 -1.67 -13.58 -4.53
N GLU A 67 -0.37 -13.31 -4.70
CA GLU A 67 0.59 -14.17 -5.42
C GLU A 67 1.05 -15.39 -4.58
N ILE A 68 0.77 -15.43 -3.27
CA ILE A 68 1.21 -16.53 -2.38
C ILE A 68 0.34 -17.80 -2.48
N VAL A 69 -0.79 -17.81 -3.19
CA VAL A 69 -1.70 -18.99 -3.21
C VAL A 69 -1.46 -19.96 -4.38
N LEU A 70 -0.76 -19.56 -5.45
CA LEU A 70 -0.53 -20.45 -6.61
C LEU A 70 0.67 -21.39 -6.46
N ALA A 71 1.57 -21.18 -5.50
CA ALA A 71 2.72 -22.06 -5.27
C ALA A 71 2.38 -23.35 -4.49
N CYS A 72 1.21 -23.43 -3.85
CA CYS A 72 0.83 -24.60 -3.03
C CYS A 72 0.01 -25.66 -3.80
N HIS A 73 -0.26 -25.47 -5.10
CA HIS A 73 -1.07 -26.41 -5.89
C HIS A 73 -0.26 -27.14 -6.98
N ASN A 74 0.83 -27.81 -6.60
CA ASN A 74 1.30 -28.95 -7.38
C ASN A 74 2.06 -29.98 -6.51
N PRO A 75 1.40 -31.01 -5.96
CA PRO A 75 2.09 -32.19 -5.49
C PRO A 75 2.46 -33.05 -6.70
N SER A 76 3.56 -32.73 -7.36
CA SER A 76 4.21 -33.66 -8.29
C SER A 76 4.77 -34.83 -7.47
N PHE A 77 3.95 -35.85 -7.24
CA PHE A 77 4.41 -37.13 -6.71
C PHE A 77 5.42 -37.75 -7.68
N PRO A 78 6.61 -38.19 -7.22
CA PRO A 78 7.52 -38.94 -8.08
C PRO A 78 6.87 -40.28 -8.43
N LYS A 79 6.74 -40.56 -9.74
CA LYS A 79 6.46 -41.93 -10.22
C LYS A 79 7.77 -42.72 -10.17
N ASN A 80 7.68 -43.91 -9.55
CA ASN A 80 8.72 -44.94 -9.39
C ASN A 80 9.72 -45.06 -10.55
#